data_AF-A0A1V1ZDC5-F1
#
_entry.id   AF-A0A1V1ZDC5-F1
#
_cell.length_a   1.000
_cell.length_b   1.000
_cell.length_c   1.000
_cell.angle_alpha   90.00
_cell.angle_beta   90.00
_cell.angle_gamma   90.00
#
_symmetry.space_group_name_H-M   'P 1'
#
loop_
_entity.id
_entity.type
_entity.pdbx_description
1 polymer ?
#
loop_
_entity_poly.entity_id
_entity_poly.type
_entity_poly.pdbx_seq_one_letter_code
_entity_poly.pdbx_strand_id
1 'polypeptide(L)'
;MKYIISFIVLLSLTSTKLLPVETVTTNPVWDAKSSVENLIENGTVSGGPVELDSLNEEQLQKAKKVLCNMNYIVELTGINKDRYQEDLTKIGVFNGTKEEFKVFFPEFLKKYSDHFICPENKQRNIRAGYFLKQTAQLGIFSIFDKIFFEYEEGGVDFNSYEIVDGKKETLLDFVEKLIAQNYGEKAQLEYLAEVIRDEYGAKRGSELKEN
;
A
#
# COMPACT_ATOMS: atom_id res chain seq x y z
N MET A 1 17.30 -77.76 -3.02
CA MET A 1 16.82 -77.06 -4.25
C MET A 1 17.36 -75.64 -4.16
N LYS A 2 18.47 -75.26 -4.83
CA LYS A 2 18.58 -74.83 -6.25
C LYS A 2 17.39 -73.94 -6.63
N TYR A 3 17.53 -72.64 -6.91
CA TYR A 3 18.25 -72.10 -8.05
C TYR A 3 18.94 -70.73 -7.80
N ILE A 4 20.13 -70.61 -8.39
CA ILE A 4 20.80 -69.39 -8.80
C ILE A 4 20.31 -69.08 -10.22
N ILE A 5 19.95 -67.83 -10.53
CA ILE A 5 19.96 -67.30 -11.90
C ILE A 5 20.58 -65.89 -11.87
N SER A 6 21.82 -65.81 -12.35
CA SER A 6 22.39 -64.59 -12.95
C SER A 6 21.87 -64.47 -14.37
N PHE A 7 21.66 -63.25 -14.88
CA PHE A 7 22.36 -62.77 -16.09
C PHE A 7 21.94 -61.34 -16.54
N ILE A 8 22.99 -60.59 -16.89
CA ILE A 8 23.17 -59.67 -18.04
C ILE A 8 22.57 -58.26 -17.98
N VAL A 9 23.54 -57.34 -17.90
CA VAL A 9 23.55 -55.95 -18.33
C VAL A 9 23.16 -55.82 -19.80
N LEU A 10 22.23 -54.91 -20.12
CA LEU A 10 22.10 -54.33 -21.45
C LEU A 10 22.01 -52.81 -21.32
N LEU A 11 23.14 -52.16 -21.58
CA LEU A 11 23.23 -50.77 -22.00
C LEU A 11 22.43 -50.61 -23.29
N SER A 12 21.47 -49.69 -23.31
CA SER A 12 21.09 -49.01 -24.55
C SER A 12 21.12 -47.51 -24.30
N LEU A 13 22.18 -46.90 -24.84
CA LEU A 13 22.26 -45.46 -25.09
C LEU A 13 21.25 -45.15 -26.20
N THR A 14 20.19 -44.42 -25.88
CA THR A 14 19.50 -43.63 -26.91
C THR A 14 19.44 -42.19 -26.46
N SER A 15 20.06 -41.38 -27.31
CA SER A 15 20.18 -39.94 -27.25
C SER A 15 18.80 -39.30 -27.37
N THR A 16 18.43 -38.50 -26.38
CA THR A 16 17.44 -37.44 -26.58
C THR A 16 18.05 -36.14 -26.13
N LYS A 17 18.26 -35.27 -27.11
CA LYS A 17 18.81 -33.92 -27.02
C LYS A 17 18.20 -33.17 -25.83
N LEU A 18 19.07 -32.75 -24.90
CA LEU A 18 18.79 -31.62 -24.02
C LEU A 18 18.66 -30.38 -24.91
N LEU A 19 17.44 -29.90 -25.10
CA LEU A 19 17.22 -28.51 -25.47
C LEU A 19 17.37 -27.68 -24.19
N PRO A 20 18.08 -26.54 -24.22
CA PRO A 20 18.14 -25.66 -23.08
C PRO A 20 16.74 -25.07 -22.86
N VAL A 21 16.17 -25.34 -21.69
CA VAL A 21 15.01 -24.61 -21.20
C VAL A 21 15.52 -23.25 -20.75
N GLU A 22 15.48 -22.28 -21.67
CA GLU A 22 15.43 -20.87 -21.31
C GLU A 22 14.07 -20.59 -20.67
N THR A 23 13.96 -20.79 -19.37
CA THR A 23 12.95 -20.08 -18.58
C THR A 23 13.57 -18.79 -18.07
N VAL A 24 13.56 -17.78 -18.94
CA VAL A 24 13.52 -16.39 -18.51
C VAL A 24 12.07 -16.12 -18.08
N THR A 25 11.82 -16.27 -16.79
CA THR A 25 10.67 -15.62 -16.13
C THR A 25 11.22 -14.85 -14.95
N THR A 26 11.69 -13.64 -15.21
CA THR A 26 11.97 -12.64 -14.19
C THR A 26 10.63 -12.22 -13.57
N ASN A 27 10.22 -12.89 -12.49
CA ASN A 27 9.26 -12.31 -11.56
C ASN A 27 9.91 -11.04 -10.98
N PRO A 28 9.26 -9.86 -11.01
CA PRO A 28 9.69 -8.76 -10.17
C PRO A 28 9.27 -9.12 -8.74
N VAL A 29 10.14 -9.86 -8.06
CA VAL A 29 10.21 -9.80 -6.60
C VAL A 29 10.59 -8.35 -6.32
N TRP A 30 9.61 -7.55 -5.89
CA TRP A 30 9.90 -6.23 -5.34
C TRP A 30 10.68 -6.48 -4.06
N ASP A 31 12.01 -6.48 -4.19
CA ASP A 31 12.93 -6.55 -3.09
C ASP A 31 12.73 -5.27 -2.27
N ALA A 32 11.84 -5.37 -1.28
CA ALA A 32 11.43 -4.29 -0.40
C ALA A 32 12.62 -3.72 0.40
N LYS A 33 13.72 -4.49 0.49
CA LYS A 33 14.97 -4.05 1.11
C LYS A 33 15.82 -3.22 0.15
N SER A 34 15.97 -3.68 -1.09
CA SER A 34 16.71 -2.96 -2.15
C SER A 34 16.01 -1.69 -2.63
N SER A 35 14.67 -1.65 -2.63
CA SER A 35 13.91 -0.55 -3.23
C SER A 35 13.97 0.76 -2.43
N VAL A 36 14.24 0.68 -1.12
CA VAL A 36 14.39 1.87 -0.25
C VAL A 36 15.82 2.41 -0.31
N GLU A 37 16.82 1.53 -0.46
CA GLU A 37 18.23 1.92 -0.53
C GLU A 37 18.62 2.51 -1.90
N ASN A 38 17.94 2.13 -2.98
CA ASN A 38 18.22 2.62 -4.35
C ASN A 38 17.53 3.94 -4.74
N LEU A 39 16.68 4.53 -3.88
CA LEU A 39 16.09 5.85 -4.10
C LEU A 39 16.95 6.99 -3.52
N ILE A 40 18.14 6.66 -3.03
CA ILE A 40 19.08 7.58 -2.39
C ILE A 40 20.07 8.09 -3.44
N GLU A 41 19.69 9.11 -4.21
CA GLU A 41 20.67 10.02 -4.80
C GLU A 41 20.40 11.45 -4.32
N ASN A 42 21.49 12.03 -3.82
CA ASN A 42 21.61 13.25 -3.03
C ASN A 42 20.75 14.45 -3.48
N GLY A 43 20.08 15.05 -2.50
CA GLY A 43 19.55 16.42 -2.60
C GLY A 43 19.15 16.96 -1.23
N THR A 44 20.06 17.66 -0.56
CA THR A 44 19.72 18.53 0.57
C THR A 44 19.06 19.79 0.03
N VAL A 45 17.74 19.92 0.21
CA VAL A 45 17.00 21.15 -0.11
C VAL A 45 16.56 21.80 1.21
N SER A 46 17.24 22.90 1.58
CA SER A 46 16.73 23.84 2.56
C SER A 46 15.76 24.79 1.84
N GLY A 47 14.47 24.61 2.06
CA GLY A 47 13.41 25.49 1.58
C GLY A 47 12.25 25.43 2.57
N GLY A 48 11.48 26.51 2.67
CA GLY A 48 10.23 26.50 3.44
C GLY A 48 9.24 25.46 2.90
N PRO A 49 8.08 25.29 3.57
CA PRO A 49 7.14 24.21 3.28
C PRO A 49 6.81 24.14 1.80
N VAL A 50 6.95 22.94 1.22
CA VAL A 50 6.54 22.67 -0.16
C VAL A 50 5.06 22.99 -0.31
N GLU A 51 4.74 23.96 -1.15
CA GLU A 51 3.36 24.26 -1.53
C GLU A 51 2.83 23.08 -2.34
N LEU A 52 1.70 22.49 -1.94
CA LEU A 52 1.18 21.27 -2.56
C LEU A 52 1.04 21.42 -4.08
N ASP A 53 0.63 22.59 -4.57
CA ASP A 53 0.52 22.92 -6.01
C ASP A 53 1.84 22.85 -6.80
N SER A 54 2.98 22.81 -6.13
CA SER A 54 4.30 22.73 -6.77
C SER A 54 4.79 21.30 -7.02
N LEU A 55 4.09 20.28 -6.50
CA LEU A 55 4.48 18.88 -6.66
C LEU A 55 4.27 18.42 -8.11
N ASN A 56 5.34 17.86 -8.70
CA ASN A 56 5.30 17.29 -10.03
C ASN A 56 4.97 15.79 -10.02
N GLU A 57 4.69 15.25 -11.21
CA GLU A 57 4.34 13.83 -11.37
C GLU A 57 5.42 12.88 -10.83
N GLU A 58 6.70 13.20 -11.00
CA GLU A 58 7.80 12.37 -10.49
C GLU A 58 7.77 12.28 -8.96
N GLN A 59 7.53 13.40 -8.28
CA GLN A 59 7.37 13.46 -6.83
C GLN A 59 6.14 12.68 -6.36
N LEU A 60 5.01 12.81 -7.06
CA LEU A 60 3.79 12.05 -6.75
C LEU A 60 3.99 10.54 -6.93
N GLN A 61 4.72 10.11 -7.97
CA GLN A 61 5.06 8.71 -8.17
C GLN A 61 6.03 8.17 -7.11
N LYS A 62 7.00 8.98 -6.66
CA LYS A 62 7.88 8.62 -5.53
C LYS A 62 7.08 8.50 -4.23
N ALA A 63 6.19 9.46 -3.96
CA ALA A 63 5.33 9.43 -2.77
C ALA A 63 4.42 8.21 -2.76
N LYS A 64 3.77 7.90 -3.89
CA LYS A 64 2.96 6.70 -4.07
C LYS A 64 3.74 5.44 -3.71
N LYS A 65 4.97 5.29 -4.22
CA LYS A 65 5.83 4.14 -3.91
C LYS A 65 6.12 4.07 -2.41
N VAL A 66 6.45 5.18 -1.75
CA VAL A 66 6.69 5.23 -0.31
C VAL A 66 5.45 4.78 0.47
N LEU A 67 4.28 5.40 0.22
CA LEU A 67 3.04 5.11 0.94
C LEU A 67 2.61 3.64 0.78
N CYS A 68 2.61 3.14 -0.45
CA CYS A 68 2.23 1.74 -0.72
C CYS A 68 3.27 0.73 -0.20
N ASN A 69 4.56 1.06 -0.22
CA ASN A 69 5.58 0.20 0.36
C ASN A 69 5.51 0.15 1.88
N MET A 70 5.12 1.24 2.55
CA MET A 70 4.93 1.23 4.00
C MET A 70 3.85 0.22 4.40
N ASN A 71 2.73 0.20 3.68
CA ASN A 71 1.70 -0.82 3.86
C ASN A 71 2.29 -2.24 3.70
N TYR A 72 3.10 -2.46 2.68
CA TYR A 72 3.74 -3.75 2.43
C TYR A 72 4.77 -4.16 3.51
N ILE A 73 5.56 -3.21 4.02
CA ILE A 73 6.54 -3.48 5.09
C ILE A 73 5.82 -3.92 6.37
N VAL A 74 4.73 -3.25 6.75
CA VAL A 74 3.96 -3.64 7.94
C VAL A 74 3.37 -5.03 7.74
N GLU A 75 2.87 -5.34 6.54
CA GLU A 75 2.39 -6.68 6.21
C GLU A 75 3.46 -7.76 6.39
N LEU A 76 4.66 -7.55 5.84
CA LEU A 76 5.73 -8.54 5.89
C LEU A 76 6.36 -8.70 7.29
N THR A 77 6.46 -7.60 8.03
CA THR A 77 7.26 -7.57 9.27
C THR A 77 6.44 -7.52 10.54
N GLY A 78 5.16 -7.13 10.46
CA GLY A 78 4.33 -6.79 11.61
C GLY A 78 4.76 -5.51 12.34
N ILE A 79 5.79 -4.81 11.84
CA ILE A 79 6.35 -3.62 12.50
C ILE A 79 5.85 -2.38 11.79
N ASN A 80 5.03 -1.61 12.50
CA ASN A 80 4.67 -0.27 12.11
C ASN A 80 5.73 0.73 12.60
N LYS A 81 6.48 1.32 11.66
CA LYS A 81 7.57 2.24 11.98
C LYS A 81 7.17 3.72 11.92
N ASP A 82 5.98 4.04 11.39
CA ASP A 82 5.47 5.42 11.29
C ASP A 82 6.54 6.43 10.80
N ARG A 83 7.04 6.22 9.58
CA ARG A 83 8.14 7.00 8.99
C ARG A 83 7.70 7.95 7.88
N TYR A 84 6.41 8.27 7.78
CA TYR A 84 5.86 9.08 6.69
C TYR A 84 6.58 10.42 6.51
N GLN A 85 6.81 11.16 7.60
CA GLN A 85 7.54 12.43 7.54
C GLN A 85 8.97 12.23 7.01
N GLU A 86 9.72 11.29 7.60
CA GLU A 86 11.11 11.04 7.23
C GLU A 86 11.23 10.62 5.76
N ASP A 87 10.36 9.72 5.32
CA ASP A 87 10.44 9.14 3.97
C ASP A 87 9.99 10.14 2.91
N LEU A 88 8.95 10.94 3.16
CA LEU A 88 8.54 12.02 2.26
C LEU A 88 9.57 13.15 2.21
N THR A 89 10.29 13.42 3.31
CA THR A 89 11.42 14.37 3.30
C THR A 89 12.56 13.88 2.43
N LYS A 90 12.96 12.61 2.56
CA LYS A 90 14.07 12.03 1.79
C LYS A 90 13.86 12.08 0.28
N ILE A 91 12.61 11.97 -0.18
CA ILE A 91 12.28 12.01 -1.61
C ILE A 91 11.93 13.42 -2.12
N GLY A 92 12.08 14.45 -1.28
CA GLY A 92 11.83 15.85 -1.66
C GLY A 92 10.35 16.18 -1.87
N VAL A 93 9.44 15.45 -1.24
CA VAL A 93 7.98 15.75 -1.24
C VAL A 93 7.62 16.68 -0.08
N PHE A 94 8.36 16.59 1.02
CA PHE A 94 8.22 17.45 2.19
C PHE A 94 9.59 18.01 2.61
N ASN A 95 9.63 19.19 3.21
CA ASN A 95 10.89 19.79 3.69
C ASN A 95 10.71 20.66 4.94
N GLY A 96 9.56 20.53 5.61
CA GLY A 96 9.22 21.30 6.80
C GLY A 96 9.55 20.61 8.12
N THR A 97 9.10 21.25 9.19
CA THR A 97 9.15 20.80 10.58
C THR A 97 8.12 19.70 10.87
N LYS A 98 8.19 19.10 12.07
CA LYS A 98 7.21 18.11 12.51
C LYS A 98 5.81 18.71 12.63
N GLU A 99 5.71 19.94 13.12
CA GLU A 99 4.46 20.67 13.28
C GLU A 99 3.82 20.99 11.92
N GLU A 100 4.61 21.43 10.94
CA GLU A 100 4.14 21.64 9.57
C GLU A 100 3.70 20.33 8.92
N PHE A 101 4.33 19.19 9.25
CA PHE A 101 3.93 17.89 8.72
C PHE A 101 2.50 17.50 9.12
N LYS A 102 2.07 17.88 10.33
CA LYS A 102 0.73 17.60 10.85
C LYS A 102 -0.38 18.28 10.06
N VAL A 103 -0.04 19.37 9.37
CA VAL A 103 -0.95 20.11 8.47
C VAL A 103 -0.78 19.60 7.04
N PHE A 104 0.48 19.45 6.61
CA PHE A 104 0.83 19.02 5.26
C PHE A 104 0.26 17.65 4.90
N PHE A 105 0.45 16.64 5.76
CA PHE A 105 0.18 15.26 5.39
C PHE A 105 -1.31 14.97 5.16
N PRO A 106 -2.25 15.43 6.03
CA PRO A 106 -3.67 15.36 5.72
C PRO A 106 -4.02 16.02 4.38
N GLU A 107 -3.65 17.30 4.19
CA GLU A 107 -3.99 18.05 2.97
C GLU A 107 -3.37 17.43 1.72
N PHE A 108 -2.17 16.86 1.84
CA PHE A 108 -1.52 16.07 0.81
C PHE A 108 -2.34 14.83 0.42
N LEU A 109 -2.85 14.08 1.40
CA LEU A 109 -3.73 12.94 1.16
C LEU A 109 -5.06 13.37 0.54
N LYS A 110 -5.68 14.44 1.02
CA LYS A 110 -6.94 14.96 0.46
C LYS A 110 -6.80 15.39 -0.99
N LYS A 111 -5.70 16.06 -1.33
CA LYS A 111 -5.47 16.56 -2.68
C LYS A 111 -5.10 15.47 -3.69
N TYR A 112 -4.33 14.47 -3.27
CA TYR A 112 -3.71 13.48 -4.17
C TYR A 112 -4.11 12.02 -3.89
N SER A 113 -5.17 11.79 -3.10
CA SER A 113 -5.61 10.43 -2.73
C SER A 113 -5.83 9.51 -3.93
N ASP A 114 -6.36 10.07 -5.03
CA ASP A 114 -6.61 9.39 -6.30
C ASP A 114 -5.33 8.97 -7.05
N HIS A 115 -4.19 9.59 -6.76
CA HIS A 115 -2.89 9.19 -7.30
C HIS A 115 -2.29 8.01 -6.52
N PHE A 116 -2.72 7.80 -5.27
CA PHE A 116 -2.15 6.80 -4.35
C PHE A 116 -2.89 5.46 -4.39
N ILE A 117 -3.09 4.92 -5.60
CA ILE A 117 -3.63 3.58 -5.82
C ILE A 117 -2.52 2.54 -5.64
N CYS A 118 -2.57 1.79 -4.54
CA CYS A 118 -1.61 0.74 -4.26
C CYS A 118 -1.91 -0.55 -5.02
N PRO A 119 -0.87 -1.29 -5.45
CA PRO A 119 -1.05 -2.51 -6.24
C PRO A 119 -1.66 -3.64 -5.40
N GLU A 120 -2.26 -4.60 -6.11
CA GLU A 120 -2.76 -5.85 -5.54
C GLU A 120 -1.60 -6.70 -4.99
N ASN A 121 -1.84 -7.39 -3.87
CA ASN A 121 -1.01 -8.49 -3.41
C ASN A 121 -1.86 -9.76 -3.24
N LYS A 122 -1.81 -10.60 -4.28
CA LYS A 122 -2.56 -11.87 -4.38
C LYS A 122 -2.20 -12.88 -3.30
N GLN A 123 -0.94 -12.91 -2.87
CA GLN A 123 -0.48 -13.89 -1.87
C GLN A 123 -1.17 -13.69 -0.52
N ARG A 124 -1.62 -12.46 -0.25
CA ARG A 124 -2.24 -12.05 1.01
C ARG A 124 -3.69 -11.63 0.87
N ASN A 125 -4.28 -11.86 -0.30
CA ASN A 125 -5.66 -11.46 -0.60
C ASN A 125 -5.90 -9.95 -0.42
N ILE A 126 -4.89 -9.12 -0.69
CA ILE A 126 -4.99 -7.67 -0.63
C ILE A 126 -5.31 -7.17 -2.02
N ARG A 127 -6.43 -6.47 -2.17
CA ARG A 127 -6.82 -5.91 -3.46
C ARG A 127 -6.04 -4.62 -3.76
N ALA A 128 -5.94 -4.30 -5.04
CA ALA A 128 -5.53 -2.97 -5.44
C ALA A 128 -6.57 -1.94 -4.96
N GLY A 129 -6.11 -0.74 -4.60
CA GLY A 129 -7.00 0.35 -4.24
C GLY A 129 -6.27 1.50 -3.56
N TYR A 130 -7.00 2.55 -3.23
CA TYR A 130 -6.48 3.75 -2.55
C TYR A 130 -5.74 3.38 -1.27
N PHE A 131 -4.65 4.08 -1.02
CA PHE A 131 -3.74 3.88 0.11
C PHE A 131 -4.48 3.65 1.43
N LEU A 132 -5.40 4.54 1.82
CA LEU A 132 -6.14 4.42 3.09
C LEU A 132 -7.02 3.18 3.17
N LYS A 133 -7.62 2.74 2.06
CA LYS A 133 -8.37 1.47 2.03
C LYS A 133 -7.43 0.31 2.30
N GLN A 134 -6.29 0.26 1.62
CA GLN A 134 -5.34 -0.83 1.80
C GLN A 134 -4.72 -0.82 3.22
N THR A 135 -4.46 0.36 3.78
CA THR A 135 -4.04 0.55 5.17
C THR A 135 -5.05 -0.04 6.16
N ALA A 136 -6.35 0.23 5.96
CA ALA A 136 -7.42 -0.36 6.79
C ALA A 136 -7.49 -1.89 6.65
N GLN A 137 -7.37 -2.41 5.42
CA GLN A 137 -7.33 -3.86 5.19
C GLN A 137 -6.15 -4.52 5.91
N LEU A 138 -5.01 -3.84 5.97
CA LEU A 138 -3.81 -4.34 6.62
C LEU A 138 -3.80 -4.16 8.15
N GLY A 139 -4.83 -3.53 8.72
CA GLY A 139 -4.92 -3.26 10.15
C GLY A 139 -3.91 -2.24 10.66
N ILE A 140 -3.45 -1.33 9.79
CA ILE A 140 -2.43 -0.33 10.13
C ILE A 140 -3.13 0.90 10.74
N PHE A 141 -3.72 0.74 11.94
CA PHE A 141 -4.59 1.76 12.50
C PHE A 141 -3.89 3.02 13.03
N SER A 142 -2.59 2.94 13.29
CA SER A 142 -1.85 4.08 13.86
C SER A 142 -1.87 5.34 13.00
N ILE A 143 -2.01 5.20 11.66
CA ILE A 143 -2.10 6.38 10.79
C ILE A 143 -3.48 7.04 10.90
N PHE A 144 -4.53 6.26 11.13
CA PHE A 144 -5.85 6.80 11.45
C PHE A 144 -5.84 7.49 12.81
N ASP A 145 -5.23 6.88 13.83
CA ASP A 145 -5.07 7.53 15.15
C ASP A 145 -4.34 8.87 15.02
N LYS A 146 -3.32 8.96 14.17
CA LYS A 146 -2.63 10.22 13.89
C LYS A 146 -3.51 11.24 13.21
N ILE A 147 -4.25 10.82 12.19
CA ILE A 147 -5.21 11.69 11.50
C ILE A 147 -6.25 12.20 12.50
N PHE A 148 -6.70 11.37 13.43
CA PHE A 148 -7.76 11.71 14.38
C PHE A 148 -7.31 12.56 15.56
N PHE A 149 -6.08 12.34 16.07
CA PHE A 149 -5.65 12.91 17.35
C PHE A 149 -4.38 13.75 17.28
N GLU A 150 -3.54 13.57 16.26
CA GLU A 150 -2.24 14.25 16.17
C GLU A 150 -2.19 15.33 15.08
N TYR A 151 -2.98 15.17 14.01
CA TYR A 151 -2.99 16.00 12.82
C TYR A 151 -4.15 17.00 12.82
N GLU A 152 -4.10 17.97 11.91
CA GLU A 152 -5.16 18.98 11.81
C GLU A 152 -6.46 18.37 11.26
N GLU A 153 -7.57 18.65 11.94
CA GLU A 153 -8.90 18.17 11.56
C GLU A 153 -9.31 18.66 10.16
N GLY A 154 -10.12 17.85 9.46
CA GLY A 154 -10.64 18.21 8.13
C GLY A 154 -9.62 18.15 6.99
N GLY A 155 -8.38 17.78 7.29
CA GLY A 155 -7.32 17.69 6.30
C GLY A 155 -7.41 16.49 5.37
N VAL A 156 -8.11 15.41 5.73
CA VAL A 156 -8.32 14.22 4.87
C VAL A 156 -9.75 14.18 4.33
N ASP A 157 -9.92 13.98 3.01
CA ASP A 157 -11.25 13.75 2.41
C ASP A 157 -11.61 12.25 2.41
N PHE A 158 -12.36 11.84 3.44
CA PHE A 158 -12.89 10.48 3.56
C PHE A 158 -14.05 10.15 2.60
N ASN A 159 -14.55 11.14 1.85
CA ASN A 159 -15.56 10.94 0.80
C ASN A 159 -14.95 10.66 -0.58
N SER A 160 -13.61 10.66 -0.68
CA SER A 160 -12.90 10.16 -1.86
C SER A 160 -13.35 8.73 -2.17
N TYR A 161 -13.61 8.44 -3.45
CA TYR A 161 -14.13 7.15 -3.88
C TYR A 161 -13.38 6.60 -5.09
N GLU A 162 -13.48 5.28 -5.22
CA GLU A 162 -13.10 4.54 -6.43
C GLU A 162 -14.37 3.98 -7.08
N ILE A 163 -14.32 3.71 -8.38
CA ILE A 163 -15.36 2.93 -9.05
C ILE A 163 -14.98 1.45 -8.99
N VAL A 164 -15.73 0.67 -8.22
CA VAL A 164 -15.57 -0.78 -8.06
C VAL A 164 -16.87 -1.44 -8.50
N ASP A 165 -16.80 -2.37 -9.45
CA ASP A 165 -17.97 -3.05 -10.04
C ASP A 165 -19.06 -2.06 -10.52
N GLY A 166 -18.64 -0.93 -11.10
CA GLY A 166 -19.54 0.10 -11.61
C GLY A 166 -20.20 0.97 -10.53
N LYS A 167 -19.80 0.84 -9.26
CA LYS A 167 -20.34 1.63 -8.15
C LYS A 167 -19.24 2.43 -7.46
N LYS A 168 -19.61 3.61 -6.95
CA LYS A 168 -18.75 4.36 -6.04
C LYS A 168 -18.55 3.54 -4.77
N GLU A 169 -17.31 3.43 -4.33
CA GLU A 169 -16.94 2.79 -3.08
C GLU A 169 -15.99 3.73 -2.34
N THR A 170 -16.40 4.24 -1.18
CA THR A 170 -15.60 5.10 -0.29
C THR A 170 -14.77 4.25 0.68
N LEU A 171 -13.96 4.89 1.53
CA LEU A 171 -13.32 4.18 2.65
C LEU A 171 -14.37 3.58 3.59
N LEU A 172 -15.47 4.28 3.85
CA LEU A 172 -16.54 3.79 4.72
C LEU A 172 -17.19 2.52 4.16
N ASP A 173 -17.58 2.50 2.88
CA ASP A 173 -18.13 1.30 2.22
C ASP A 173 -17.16 0.12 2.35
N PHE A 174 -15.87 0.39 2.17
CA PHE A 174 -14.85 -0.65 2.20
C PHE A 174 -14.65 -1.21 3.61
N VAL A 175 -14.57 -0.36 4.64
CA VAL A 175 -14.44 -0.81 6.03
C VAL A 175 -15.66 -1.62 6.46
N GLU A 176 -16.88 -1.16 6.14
CA GLU A 176 -18.11 -1.92 6.42
C GLU A 176 -18.12 -3.29 5.73
N LYS A 177 -17.58 -3.38 4.51
CA LYS A 177 -17.40 -4.66 3.80
C LYS A 177 -16.40 -5.58 4.50
N LEU A 178 -15.29 -5.07 5.01
CA LEU A 178 -14.33 -5.87 5.79
C LEU A 178 -14.97 -6.43 7.06
N ILE A 179 -15.75 -5.60 7.78
CA ILE A 179 -16.51 -6.02 8.98
C ILE A 179 -17.49 -7.14 8.63
N ALA A 180 -18.29 -6.95 7.57
CA ALA A 180 -19.27 -7.96 7.14
C ALA A 180 -18.63 -9.29 6.73
N GLN A 181 -17.38 -9.25 6.27
CA GLN A 181 -16.60 -10.42 5.88
C GLN A 181 -15.80 -11.04 7.03
N ASN A 182 -15.86 -10.49 8.25
CA ASN A 182 -14.99 -10.86 9.37
C ASN A 182 -13.49 -10.81 8.99
N TYR A 183 -13.11 -9.82 8.18
CA TYR A 183 -11.73 -9.62 7.76
C TYR A 183 -11.02 -8.64 8.70
N GLY A 184 -10.02 -9.09 9.45
CA GLY A 184 -9.24 -8.25 10.37
C GLY A 184 -9.81 -8.14 11.79
N GLU A 185 -9.34 -7.17 12.57
CA GLU A 185 -9.82 -6.95 13.94
C GLU A 185 -11.12 -6.13 13.93
N LYS A 186 -12.24 -6.82 14.20
CA LYS A 186 -13.58 -6.23 14.12
C LYS A 186 -13.74 -4.94 14.92
N ALA A 187 -13.26 -4.91 16.18
CA ALA A 187 -13.42 -3.75 17.05
C ALA A 187 -12.71 -2.49 16.50
N GLN A 188 -11.51 -2.64 15.94
CA GLN A 188 -10.77 -1.53 15.33
C GLN A 188 -11.45 -1.03 14.04
N LEU A 189 -12.00 -1.93 13.24
CA LEU A 189 -12.74 -1.54 12.03
C LEU A 189 -14.07 -0.85 12.36
N GLU A 190 -14.80 -1.34 13.36
CA GLU A 190 -16.03 -0.71 13.85
C GLU A 190 -15.72 0.70 14.38
N TYR A 191 -14.67 0.84 15.18
CA TYR A 191 -14.19 2.12 15.66
C TYR A 191 -13.81 3.07 14.52
N LEU A 192 -13.04 2.59 13.54
CA LEU A 192 -12.68 3.38 12.36
C LEU A 192 -13.92 3.85 11.60
N ALA A 193 -14.88 2.96 11.34
CA ALA A 193 -16.11 3.28 10.63
C ALA A 193 -16.96 4.32 11.38
N GLU A 194 -17.06 4.20 12.70
CA GLU A 194 -17.77 5.15 13.56
C GLU A 194 -17.12 6.53 13.50
N VAL A 195 -15.81 6.63 13.74
CA VAL A 195 -15.10 7.91 13.76
C VAL A 195 -15.17 8.62 12.41
N ILE A 196 -14.88 7.93 11.29
CA ILE A 196 -14.90 8.61 9.99
C ILE A 196 -16.32 9.05 9.60
N ARG A 197 -17.35 8.31 10.00
CA ARG A 197 -18.75 8.66 9.71
C ARG A 197 -19.23 9.82 10.57
N ASP A 198 -19.07 9.71 11.89
CA ASP A 198 -19.75 10.57 12.84
C ASP A 198 -18.96 11.86 13.10
N GLU A 199 -17.62 11.78 13.15
CA GLU A 199 -16.75 12.94 13.39
C GLU A 199 -16.27 13.60 12.09
N TYR A 200 -16.04 12.82 11.03
CA TYR A 200 -15.53 13.33 9.75
C TYR A 200 -16.57 13.40 8.63
N GLY A 201 -17.83 13.03 8.91
CA GLY A 201 -18.92 13.12 7.94
C GLY A 201 -18.71 12.27 6.68
N ALA A 202 -17.96 11.18 6.78
CA ALA A 202 -17.77 10.24 5.70
C ALA A 202 -19.09 9.59 5.31
N LYS A 203 -19.30 9.46 4.01
CA LYS A 203 -20.51 8.93 3.41
C LYS A 203 -20.23 7.64 2.67
N ARG A 204 -21.26 6.84 2.48
CA ARG A 204 -21.24 5.74 1.50
C ARG A 204 -21.24 6.32 0.10
N GLY A 205 -20.69 5.56 -0.86
CA GLY A 205 -20.68 5.94 -2.26
C GLY A 205 -22.08 6.19 -2.82
N SER A 206 -23.10 5.50 -2.30
CA SER A 206 -24.51 5.72 -2.67
C SER A 206 -25.10 7.05 -2.18
N GLU A 207 -24.46 7.69 -1.21
CA GLU A 207 -24.89 8.98 -0.64
C GLU A 207 -24.13 10.16 -1.26
N LEU A 208 -23.11 9.89 -2.07
CA LEU A 208 -22.38 10.90 -2.82
C LEU A 208 -23.16 11.31 -4.07
N LYS A 209 -23.43 12.61 -4.22
CA LYS A 209 -24.09 13.17 -5.41
C LYS A 209 -23.35 12.74 -6.68
N GLU A 210 -24.09 12.47 -7.75
CA GLU A 210 -23.50 12.40 -9.09
C GLU A 210 -22.96 13.78 -9.45
N ASN A 211 -21.67 13.85 -9.81
CA ASN A 211 -21.04 15.06 -10.33
C ASN A 211 -21.34 15.18 -11.82
#